data_AF-A0A7S4LHT7-F1
#
_entry.id   AF-A0A7S4LHT7-F1
#
_cell.length_a   1.000
_cell.length_b   1.000
_cell.length_c   1.000
_cell.angle_alpha   90.00
_cell.angle_beta   90.00
_cell.angle_gamma   90.00
#
_symmetry.space_group_name_H-M   'P 1'
#
loop_
_entity.id
_entity.type
_entity.pdbx_description
1 polymer ?
#
loop_
_entity_poly.entity_id
_entity_poly.type
_entity_poly.pdbx_seq_one_letter_code
_entity_poly.pdbx_strand_id
1 'polypeptide(L)'
;PMEPLRQVIDQGGLYDRKKIFYKQILDLIVVAACGPPGGGKSDVTPRLTSKFSTFCFPTLAQDSLLRIFRTIVKGFLNIFPKDVKALAYTLVDATVEVYNTLFAEMRPTPSRSHYTFNMRDLSKVVQGVLMVRPADIPDPKMLVKLWLHECSRVFHDRLIDDNDRSWWWGMCGRLTKKNFGIDWEESFKTIIFCDFIDKPMDGSPSIYREAPPMAKVQEVMVEFMMGYNVEFNKEDDLVFFEDAVLHLSRLTRVLRQPRGNALLVGVGGSGRQSLVRMAAFMADQKCFQIAVTRGYGMVEFRDDLKKALLDAGCDDKPMVFLMNDTQIAKEQFLEDINNVLNTGEVPNLIQNEDMERIMSTVSLKVKALGKQETRDVILSHFVYLVRENLHTVLAMSPIGDMFRTRLRMFPSL
;
A
#
# COMPACT_ATOMS: atom_id res chain seq x y z
N PRO A 1 7.64 -17.71 -19.75
CA PRO A 1 7.00 -16.82 -20.77
C PRO A 1 7.95 -16.08 -21.75
N MET A 2 9.29 -16.15 -21.59
CA MET A 2 10.21 -15.36 -22.44
C MET A 2 10.30 -15.82 -23.91
N GLU A 3 10.14 -17.11 -24.18
CA GLU A 3 10.31 -17.66 -25.54
C GLU A 3 9.15 -17.32 -26.50
N PRO A 4 7.86 -17.38 -26.09
CA PRO A 4 6.76 -16.88 -26.91
C PRO A 4 6.89 -15.39 -27.24
N LEU A 5 7.38 -14.57 -26.30
CA LEU A 5 7.63 -13.15 -26.55
C LEU A 5 8.72 -12.95 -27.61
N ARG A 6 9.82 -13.71 -27.52
CA ARG A 6 10.86 -13.71 -28.55
C ARG A 6 10.30 -14.11 -29.91
N GLN A 7 9.45 -15.14 -29.95
CA GLN A 7 8.81 -15.61 -31.18
C GLN A 7 7.96 -14.51 -31.83
N VAL A 8 7.17 -13.77 -31.04
CA VAL A 8 6.38 -12.63 -31.54
C VAL A 8 7.29 -11.57 -32.15
N ILE A 9 8.38 -11.22 -31.47
CA ILE A 9 9.31 -10.17 -31.93
C ILE A 9 10.06 -10.61 -33.20
N ASP A 10 10.49 -11.86 -33.27
CA ASP A 10 11.29 -12.36 -34.39
C ASP A 10 10.47 -12.76 -35.62
N GLN A 11 9.32 -13.40 -35.40
CA GLN A 11 8.53 -13.99 -36.47
C GLN A 11 7.31 -13.13 -36.84
N GLY A 12 7.00 -12.10 -36.05
CA GLY A 12 5.84 -11.24 -36.29
C GLY A 12 4.51 -11.93 -36.00
N GLY A 13 4.48 -12.92 -35.10
CA GLY A 13 3.25 -13.67 -34.83
C GLY A 13 3.42 -14.94 -34.00
N LEU A 14 2.29 -15.63 -33.77
CA LEU A 14 2.19 -16.84 -32.96
C LEU A 14 1.25 -17.85 -33.61
N TYR A 15 1.50 -19.13 -33.40
CA TYR A 15 0.60 -20.19 -33.87
C TYR A 15 -0.54 -20.44 -32.87
N ASP A 16 -1.78 -20.35 -33.33
CA ASP A 16 -2.94 -20.73 -32.52
C ASP A 16 -3.07 -22.26 -32.48
N ARG A 17 -2.75 -22.86 -31.34
CA ARG A 17 -2.81 -24.32 -31.15
C ARG A 17 -4.22 -24.90 -31.23
N LYS A 18 -5.28 -24.10 -31.00
CA LYS A 18 -6.67 -24.57 -31.07
C LYS A 18 -7.22 -24.48 -32.49
N LYS A 19 -6.96 -23.35 -33.16
CA LYS A 19 -7.50 -23.08 -34.50
C LYS A 19 -6.54 -23.49 -35.63
N ILE A 20 -5.32 -23.93 -35.30
CA ILE A 20 -4.34 -24.52 -36.23
C ILE A 20 -4.00 -23.55 -37.37
N PHE A 21 -3.82 -22.27 -37.05
CA PHE A 21 -3.36 -21.27 -38.01
C PHE A 21 -2.38 -20.27 -37.38
N TYR A 22 -1.55 -19.66 -38.22
CA TYR A 22 -0.58 -18.64 -37.80
C TYR A 22 -1.25 -17.27 -37.67
N LYS A 23 -1.21 -16.69 -36.49
CA LYS A 23 -1.67 -15.33 -36.22
C LYS A 23 -0.52 -14.36 -36.43
N GLN A 24 -0.55 -13.64 -37.54
CA GLN A 24 0.36 -12.53 -37.80
C GLN A 24 -0.08 -11.30 -36.99
N ILE A 25 0.87 -10.66 -36.32
CA ILE A 25 0.69 -9.45 -35.53
C ILE A 25 1.36 -8.31 -36.30
N LEU A 26 0.58 -7.31 -36.69
CA LEU A 26 1.04 -6.13 -37.40
C LEU A 26 1.19 -4.96 -36.43
N ASP A 27 2.12 -4.04 -36.72
CA ASP A 27 2.33 -2.78 -36.00
C ASP A 27 2.51 -2.90 -34.48
N LEU A 28 3.30 -3.89 -34.03
CA LEU A 28 3.63 -4.07 -32.62
C LEU A 28 4.90 -3.31 -32.22
N ILE A 29 4.80 -2.50 -31.17
CA ILE A 29 5.95 -1.93 -30.46
C ILE A 29 6.02 -2.58 -29.09
N VAL A 30 7.18 -3.17 -28.76
CA VAL A 30 7.39 -3.82 -27.46
C VAL A 30 8.33 -2.97 -26.61
N VAL A 31 7.85 -2.58 -25.43
CA VAL A 31 8.65 -1.93 -24.39
C VAL A 31 8.62 -2.82 -23.15
N ALA A 32 9.78 -3.12 -22.59
CA ALA A 32 9.92 -3.96 -21.42
C ALA A 32 10.83 -3.28 -20.38
N ALA A 33 10.54 -3.53 -19.10
CA ALA A 33 11.38 -3.11 -17.98
C ALA A 33 11.66 -4.31 -17.09
N CYS A 34 12.91 -4.47 -16.66
CA CYS A 34 13.32 -5.51 -15.73
C CYS A 34 14.19 -4.91 -14.62
N GLY A 35 14.11 -5.50 -13.42
CA GLY A 35 15.06 -5.17 -12.36
C GLY A 35 16.44 -5.77 -12.65
N PRO A 36 17.51 -5.26 -12.02
CA PRO A 36 18.82 -5.88 -12.12
C PRO A 36 18.76 -7.33 -11.62
N PRO A 37 19.48 -8.26 -12.27
CA PRO A 37 19.54 -9.65 -11.82
C PRO A 37 20.23 -9.76 -10.46
N GLY A 38 19.81 -10.74 -9.66
CA GLY A 38 20.27 -10.93 -8.28
C GLY A 38 19.20 -10.68 -7.22
N GLY A 39 19.50 -10.99 -5.97
CA GLY A 39 18.57 -10.83 -4.84
C GLY A 39 17.26 -11.64 -4.96
N GLY A 40 17.26 -12.72 -5.75
CA GLY A 40 16.08 -13.54 -6.04
C GLY A 40 15.43 -13.28 -7.40
N LYS A 41 15.89 -12.28 -8.17
CA LYS A 41 15.42 -12.01 -9.54
C LYS A 41 16.24 -12.80 -10.56
N SER A 42 15.56 -13.43 -11.51
CA SER A 42 16.18 -14.23 -12.58
C SER A 42 16.80 -13.35 -13.68
N ASP A 43 17.87 -13.85 -14.28
CA ASP A 43 18.46 -13.25 -15.48
C ASP A 43 17.52 -13.32 -16.68
N VAL A 44 17.54 -12.25 -17.49
CA VAL A 44 16.88 -12.25 -18.81
C VAL A 44 17.78 -12.98 -19.80
N THR A 45 17.21 -13.85 -20.64
CA THR A 45 18.01 -14.62 -21.59
C THR A 45 18.67 -13.71 -22.63
N PRO A 46 19.97 -13.89 -22.94
CA PRO A 46 20.67 -13.08 -23.95
C PRO A 46 20.00 -13.09 -25.33
N ARG A 47 19.30 -14.19 -25.66
CA ARG A 47 18.52 -14.33 -26.91
C ARG A 47 17.34 -13.38 -27.01
N LEU A 48 16.71 -13.04 -25.88
CA LEU A 48 15.63 -12.06 -25.84
C LEU A 48 16.22 -10.66 -25.79
N THR A 49 17.24 -10.42 -24.94
CA THR A 49 17.88 -9.11 -24.78
C THR A 49 18.48 -8.60 -26.09
N SER A 50 19.00 -9.48 -26.96
CA SER A 50 19.52 -9.08 -28.28
C SER A 50 18.47 -8.48 -29.22
N LYS A 51 17.19 -8.59 -28.89
CA LYS A 51 16.07 -8.01 -29.65
C LYS A 51 15.64 -6.63 -29.15
N PHE A 52 16.24 -6.15 -28.06
CA PHE A 52 15.93 -4.86 -27.47
C PHE A 52 17.14 -3.94 -27.52
N SER A 53 16.88 -2.64 -27.66
CA SER A 53 17.83 -1.61 -27.24
C SER A 53 17.72 -1.44 -25.73
N THR A 54 18.75 -1.85 -25.01
CA THR A 54 18.75 -1.81 -23.53
C THR A 54 19.21 -0.45 -23.03
N PHE A 55 18.38 0.20 -22.21
CA PHE A 55 18.72 1.42 -21.50
C PHE A 55 18.87 1.11 -20.01
N CYS A 56 19.98 1.53 -19.41
CA CYS A 56 20.17 1.43 -17.97
C CYS A 56 19.53 2.64 -17.28
N PHE A 57 18.63 2.39 -16.33
CA PHE A 57 18.05 3.42 -15.46
C PHE A 57 18.81 3.40 -14.12
N PRO A 58 19.78 4.32 -13.92
CA PRO A 58 20.47 4.40 -12.65
C PRO A 58 19.52 4.83 -11.53
N THR A 59 19.87 4.52 -10.29
CA THR A 59 19.16 5.07 -9.13
C THR A 59 19.21 6.59 -9.16
N LEU A 60 18.09 7.25 -8.82
CA LEU A 60 18.03 8.70 -8.85
C LEU A 60 19.09 9.32 -7.93
N ALA A 61 19.76 10.35 -8.44
CA ALA A 61 20.71 11.12 -7.66
C ALA A 61 19.99 11.81 -6.48
N GLN A 62 20.71 11.95 -5.37
CA GLN A 62 20.19 12.58 -4.15
C GLN A 62 19.62 13.98 -4.42
N ASP A 63 20.27 14.79 -5.26
CA ASP A 63 19.79 16.12 -5.63
C ASP A 63 18.43 16.09 -6.34
N SER A 64 18.20 15.07 -7.18
CA SER A 64 16.92 14.89 -7.85
C SER A 64 15.82 14.51 -6.85
N LEU A 65 16.13 13.63 -5.89
CA LEU A 65 15.21 13.27 -4.81
C LEU A 65 14.82 14.48 -3.97
N LEU A 66 15.81 15.24 -3.52
CA LEU A 66 15.60 16.47 -2.77
C LEU A 66 14.75 17.44 -3.56
N ARG A 67 15.05 17.69 -4.84
CA ARG A 67 14.28 18.62 -5.67
C ARG A 67 12.81 18.22 -5.79
N ILE A 68 12.53 16.94 -6.05
CA ILE A 68 11.15 16.44 -6.20
C ILE A 68 10.36 16.65 -4.91
N PHE A 69 10.85 16.11 -3.78
CA PHE A 69 10.10 16.13 -2.54
C PHE A 69 10.06 17.51 -1.87
N ARG A 70 11.14 18.30 -1.98
CA ARG A 70 11.14 19.70 -1.50
C ARG A 70 10.09 20.54 -2.22
N THR A 71 9.88 20.32 -3.52
CA THR A 71 8.87 21.06 -4.29
C THR A 71 7.46 20.73 -3.81
N ILE A 72 7.17 19.44 -3.59
CA ILE A 72 5.87 18.96 -3.10
C ILE A 72 5.58 19.51 -1.70
N VAL A 73 6.49 19.27 -0.75
CA VAL A 73 6.32 19.66 0.65
C VAL A 73 6.26 21.18 0.81
N LYS A 74 7.08 21.94 0.07
CA LYS A 74 7.01 23.41 0.09
C LYS A 74 5.69 23.94 -0.45
N GLY A 75 5.17 23.34 -1.53
CA GLY A 75 3.88 23.71 -2.10
C GLY A 75 2.74 23.50 -1.09
N PHE A 76 2.74 22.37 -0.41
CA PHE A 76 1.76 22.03 0.61
C PHE A 76 1.87 22.92 1.86
N LEU A 77 3.07 23.11 2.40
CA LEU A 77 3.29 23.93 3.59
C LEU A 77 3.17 25.45 3.34
N ASN A 78 2.86 25.87 2.10
CA ASN A 78 2.76 27.28 1.76
C ASN A 78 1.63 28.01 2.49
N ILE A 79 0.55 27.29 2.83
CA ILE A 79 -0.63 27.79 3.54
C ILE A 79 -0.53 27.65 5.07
N PHE A 80 0.57 27.11 5.58
CA PHE A 80 0.82 26.89 7.02
C PHE A 80 1.49 28.11 7.66
N PRO A 81 1.55 28.18 9.01
CA PRO A 81 2.27 29.24 9.72
C PRO A 81 3.71 29.42 9.23
N LYS A 82 4.24 30.65 9.30
CA LYS A 82 5.56 31.01 8.74
C LYS A 82 6.69 30.12 9.27
N ASP A 83 6.66 29.81 10.56
CA ASP A 83 7.69 29.01 11.22
C ASP A 83 7.64 27.54 10.77
N VAL A 84 6.43 27.00 10.55
CA VAL A 84 6.21 25.64 10.01
C VAL A 84 6.67 25.58 8.55
N LYS A 85 6.31 26.59 7.74
CA LYS A 85 6.70 26.71 6.34
C LYS A 85 8.22 26.76 6.16
N ALA A 86 8.95 27.39 7.08
CA ALA A 86 10.40 27.46 7.06
C ALA A 86 11.08 26.07 7.18
N LEU A 87 10.41 25.09 7.80
CA LEU A 87 10.93 23.73 7.95
C LEU A 87 10.75 22.83 6.73
N ALA A 88 10.07 23.28 5.67
CA ALA A 88 9.73 22.44 4.51
C ALA A 88 10.94 21.73 3.89
N TYR A 89 12.06 22.44 3.72
CA TYR A 89 13.28 21.86 3.17
C TYR A 89 14.00 20.97 4.18
N THR A 90 14.14 21.44 5.42
CA THR A 90 14.75 20.68 6.52
C THR A 90 14.07 19.33 6.75
N LEU A 91 12.74 19.28 6.64
CA LEU A 91 11.96 18.05 6.79
C LEU A 91 12.27 17.04 5.69
N VAL A 92 12.36 17.48 4.43
CA VAL A 92 12.72 16.60 3.32
C VAL A 92 14.16 16.12 3.44
N ASP A 93 15.08 17.00 3.82
CA ASP A 93 16.49 16.66 4.00
C ASP A 93 16.66 15.61 5.09
N ALA A 94 15.98 15.78 6.23
CA ALA A 94 15.97 14.80 7.31
C ALA A 94 15.36 13.46 6.85
N THR A 95 14.30 13.49 6.05
CA THR A 95 13.68 12.25 5.52
C THR A 95 14.60 11.50 4.58
N VAL A 96 15.35 12.22 3.72
CA VAL A 96 16.35 11.61 2.83
C VAL A 96 17.54 11.08 3.63
N GLU A 97 17.95 11.77 4.69
CA GLU A 97 18.99 11.28 5.62
C GLU A 97 18.54 9.97 6.30
N VAL A 98 17.32 9.92 6.85
CA VAL A 98 16.73 8.67 7.41
C VAL A 98 16.77 7.53 6.40
N TYR A 99 16.33 7.78 5.17
CA TYR A 99 16.30 6.76 4.11
C TYR A 99 17.70 6.25 3.77
N ASN A 100 18.67 7.14 3.60
CA ASN A 100 20.05 6.77 3.26
C ASN A 100 20.72 5.99 4.40
N THR A 101 20.51 6.39 5.66
CA THR A 101 21.04 5.70 6.84
C THR A 101 20.43 4.30 6.98
N LEU A 102 19.10 4.17 6.83
CA LEU A 102 18.43 2.87 6.81
C LEU A 102 18.94 1.98 5.69
N PHE A 103 19.06 2.51 4.48
CA PHE A 103 19.51 1.74 3.33
C PHE A 103 20.95 1.23 3.49
N ALA A 104 21.81 2.02 4.15
CA ALA A 104 23.20 1.64 4.41
C ALA A 104 23.32 0.58 5.52
N GLU A 105 22.63 0.77 6.64
CA GLU A 105 22.81 0.00 7.88
C GLU A 105 21.85 -1.20 8.02
N MET A 106 20.61 -1.10 7.51
CA MET A 106 19.55 -2.11 7.67
C MET A 106 19.31 -2.90 6.39
N ARG A 107 20.30 -3.72 6.00
CA ARG A 107 20.24 -4.54 4.77
C ARG A 107 19.35 -5.79 4.93
N PRO A 108 18.67 -6.23 3.87
CA PRO A 108 17.88 -7.46 3.90
C PRO A 108 18.78 -8.68 4.07
N THR A 109 18.48 -9.49 5.07
CA THR A 109 19.13 -10.79 5.33
C THR A 109 18.11 -11.91 5.18
N PRO A 110 18.52 -13.20 5.14
CA PRO A 110 17.56 -14.31 5.11
C PRO A 110 16.58 -14.31 6.29
N SER A 111 16.99 -13.83 7.47
CA SER A 111 16.12 -13.67 8.64
C SER A 111 15.22 -12.43 8.56
N ARG A 112 15.62 -11.40 7.80
CA ARG A 112 14.93 -10.11 7.65
C ARG A 112 14.67 -9.78 6.17
N SER A 113 14.03 -10.69 5.44
CA SER A 113 13.86 -10.58 3.98
C SER A 113 12.99 -9.41 3.54
N HIS A 114 12.10 -8.94 4.42
CA HIS A 114 11.21 -7.80 4.18
C HIS A 114 11.82 -6.43 4.50
N TYR A 115 13.10 -6.36 4.87
CA TYR A 115 13.83 -5.09 5.07
C TYR A 115 14.26 -4.53 3.70
N THR A 116 13.27 -4.33 2.82
CA THR A 116 13.48 -3.74 1.51
C THR A 116 12.99 -2.30 1.56
N PHE A 117 13.90 -1.36 1.26
CA PHE A 117 13.59 0.06 1.26
C PHE A 117 13.83 0.64 -0.14
N ASN A 118 12.86 1.37 -0.66
CA ASN A 118 12.92 1.98 -1.98
C ASN A 118 12.34 3.40 -1.95
N MET A 119 12.42 4.11 -3.08
CA MET A 119 11.99 5.51 -3.13
C MET A 119 10.47 5.71 -2.94
N ARG A 120 9.65 4.66 -3.10
CA ARG A 120 8.21 4.75 -2.77
C ARG A 120 8.01 4.94 -1.28
N ASP A 121 8.95 4.50 -0.44
CA ASP A 121 8.86 4.70 1.01
C ASP A 121 9.00 6.18 1.37
N LEU A 122 9.90 6.90 0.70
CA LEU A 122 9.97 8.37 0.81
C LEU A 122 8.63 9.02 0.40
N SER A 123 8.06 8.58 -0.73
CA SER A 123 6.75 9.06 -1.17
C SER A 123 5.64 8.78 -0.14
N LYS A 124 5.65 7.63 0.54
CA LYS A 124 4.67 7.28 1.57
C LYS A 124 4.79 8.14 2.83
N VAL A 125 6.00 8.50 3.23
CA VAL A 125 6.22 9.45 4.35
C VAL A 125 5.65 10.81 3.98
N VAL A 126 6.02 11.34 2.80
CA VAL A 126 5.51 12.63 2.33
C VAL A 126 3.98 12.57 2.19
N GLN A 127 3.42 11.53 1.58
CA GLN A 127 1.98 11.32 1.46
C GLN A 127 1.28 11.37 2.81
N GLY A 128 1.88 10.80 3.87
CA GLY A 128 1.36 10.89 5.22
C GLY A 128 1.36 12.31 5.78
N VAL A 129 2.47 13.04 5.60
CA VAL A 129 2.59 14.45 6.00
C VAL A 129 1.55 15.32 5.27
N LEU A 130 1.18 14.99 4.04
CA LEU A 130 0.17 15.73 3.26
C LEU A 130 -1.27 15.53 3.74
N MET A 131 -1.53 14.65 4.73
CA MET A 131 -2.90 14.34 5.18
C MET A 131 -3.46 15.32 6.23
N VAL A 132 -2.60 16.12 6.87
CA VAL A 132 -2.99 17.08 7.93
C VAL A 132 -3.47 18.41 7.36
N ARG A 133 -4.13 19.22 8.20
CA ARG A 133 -4.56 20.58 7.82
C ARG A 133 -3.73 21.63 8.56
N PRO A 134 -3.67 22.88 8.08
CA PRO A 134 -2.95 23.96 8.74
C PRO A 134 -3.36 24.21 10.20
N ALA A 135 -4.65 24.04 10.52
CA ALA A 135 -5.16 24.23 11.87
C ALA A 135 -4.63 23.20 12.87
N ASP A 136 -4.29 22.00 12.40
CA ASP A 136 -3.84 20.88 13.22
C ASP A 136 -2.31 20.90 13.44
N ILE A 137 -1.57 21.76 12.72
CA ILE A 137 -0.11 21.95 12.84
C ILE A 137 0.18 23.44 13.11
N PRO A 138 -0.07 23.94 14.34
CA PRO A 138 0.11 25.36 14.66
C PRO A 138 1.59 25.73 14.82
N ASP A 139 2.46 24.79 15.19
CA ASP A 139 3.85 25.05 15.55
C ASP A 139 4.84 24.04 14.92
N PRO A 140 6.14 24.42 14.83
CA PRO A 140 7.20 23.56 14.30
C PRO A 140 7.34 22.19 15.01
N LYS A 141 7.13 22.13 16.33
CA LYS A 141 7.28 20.90 17.10
C LYS A 141 6.19 19.89 16.72
N MET A 142 4.96 20.36 16.49
CA MET A 142 3.88 19.51 15.99
C MET A 142 4.18 18.91 14.61
N LEU A 143 4.78 19.69 13.71
CA LEU A 143 5.22 19.18 12.40
C LEU A 143 6.28 18.08 12.56
N VAL A 144 7.23 18.26 13.48
CA VAL A 144 8.27 17.24 13.75
C VAL A 144 7.66 15.97 14.36
N LYS A 145 6.66 16.09 15.26
CA LYS A 145 5.91 14.93 15.77
C LYS A 145 5.22 14.14 14.65
N LEU A 146 4.53 14.85 13.74
CA LEU A 146 3.91 14.24 12.56
C LEU A 146 4.94 13.52 11.70
N TRP A 147 6.06 14.18 11.42
CA TRP A 147 7.15 13.60 10.64
C TRP A 147 7.71 12.32 11.29
N LEU A 148 7.96 12.34 12.60
CA LEU A 148 8.42 11.16 13.35
C LEU A 148 7.40 10.02 13.31
N HIS A 149 6.11 10.34 13.45
CA HIS A 149 5.02 9.36 13.32
C HIS A 149 5.06 8.71 11.93
N GLU A 150 5.07 9.50 10.87
CA GLU A 150 5.03 9.01 9.49
C GLU A 150 6.29 8.22 9.11
N CYS A 151 7.46 8.68 9.51
CA CYS A 151 8.70 7.92 9.38
C CYS A 151 8.60 6.57 10.10
N SER A 152 8.03 6.54 11.30
CA SER A 152 7.89 5.30 12.07
C SER A 152 6.88 4.34 11.44
N ARG A 153 5.75 4.84 10.93
CA ARG A 153 4.75 4.01 10.23
C ARG A 153 5.30 3.38 8.94
N VAL A 154 6.20 4.06 8.25
CA VAL A 154 6.77 3.56 6.98
C VAL A 154 7.97 2.64 7.19
N PHE A 155 8.88 3.01 8.12
CA PHE A 155 10.15 2.33 8.30
C PHE A 155 10.21 1.47 9.57
N HIS A 156 9.92 2.04 10.74
CA HIS A 156 10.05 1.35 12.02
C HIS A 156 9.12 0.14 12.13
N ASP A 157 7.91 0.20 11.58
CA ASP A 157 6.96 -0.91 11.66
C ASP A 157 7.42 -2.20 10.95
N ARG A 158 8.47 -2.14 10.11
CA ARG A 158 9.09 -3.33 9.51
C ARG A 158 10.09 -4.02 10.45
N LEU A 159 10.56 -3.32 11.49
CA LEU A 159 11.60 -3.78 12.38
C LEU A 159 11.07 -4.84 13.36
N ILE A 160 11.76 -5.98 13.39
CA ILE A 160 11.37 -7.16 14.17
C ILE A 160 11.97 -7.09 15.57
N ASP A 161 13.28 -6.88 15.64
CA ASP A 161 14.07 -7.06 16.86
C ASP A 161 14.13 -5.76 17.68
N ASP A 162 14.09 -5.88 19.01
CA ASP A 162 14.13 -4.73 19.91
C ASP A 162 15.45 -3.95 19.81
N ASN A 163 16.54 -4.61 19.41
CA ASN A 163 17.81 -3.95 19.10
C ASN A 163 17.67 -3.00 17.90
N ASP A 164 17.01 -3.43 16.82
CA ASP A 164 16.77 -2.61 15.64
C ASP A 164 15.83 -1.44 15.98
N ARG A 165 14.80 -1.70 16.79
CA ARG A 165 13.87 -0.66 17.26
C ARG A 165 14.57 0.37 18.14
N SER A 166 15.45 -0.07 19.02
CA SER A 166 16.26 0.82 19.86
C SER A 166 17.22 1.67 19.02
N TRP A 167 17.85 1.07 18.01
CA TRP A 167 18.66 1.79 17.03
C TRP A 167 17.85 2.87 16.30
N TRP A 168 16.63 2.56 15.88
CA TRP A 168 15.74 3.51 15.21
C TRP A 168 15.47 4.74 16.08
N TRP A 169 15.09 4.53 17.34
CA TRP A 169 14.83 5.64 18.26
C TRP A 169 16.08 6.45 18.56
N GLY A 170 17.24 5.81 18.69
CA GLY A 170 18.52 6.51 18.80
C GLY A 170 18.85 7.39 17.59
N MET A 171 18.58 6.89 16.38
CA MET A 171 18.73 7.67 15.14
C MET A 171 17.76 8.86 15.11
N CYS A 172 16.48 8.65 15.42
CA CYS A 172 15.48 9.72 15.49
C CYS A 172 15.90 10.82 16.48
N GLY A 173 16.39 10.46 17.66
CA GLY A 173 16.91 11.42 18.65
C GLY A 173 18.07 12.27 18.13
N ARG A 174 19.00 11.67 17.38
CA ARG A 174 20.11 12.43 16.77
C ARG A 174 19.63 13.39 15.68
N LEU A 175 18.74 12.93 14.80
CA LEU A 175 18.25 13.72 13.66
C LEU A 175 17.32 14.86 14.09
N THR A 176 16.47 14.62 15.09
CA THR A 176 15.59 15.66 15.67
C THR A 176 16.41 16.81 16.24
N LYS A 177 17.45 16.48 17.02
CA LYS A 177 18.36 17.48 17.58
C LYS A 177 19.19 18.19 16.51
N LYS A 178 19.77 17.44 15.57
CA LYS A 178 20.63 17.98 14.50
C LYS A 178 19.88 18.91 13.54
N ASN A 179 18.73 18.47 13.04
CA ASN A 179 18.04 19.15 11.93
C ASN A 179 17.01 20.17 12.43
N PHE A 180 16.37 19.91 13.58
CA PHE A 180 15.27 20.75 14.07
C PHE A 180 15.58 21.44 15.41
N GLY A 181 16.70 21.12 16.06
CA GLY A 181 17.04 21.70 17.37
C GLY A 181 16.11 21.27 18.51
N ILE A 182 15.38 20.16 18.34
CA ILE A 182 14.43 19.63 19.33
C ILE A 182 15.09 18.49 20.09
N ASP A 183 15.08 18.56 21.42
CA ASP A 183 15.57 17.47 22.27
C ASP A 183 14.60 16.28 22.26
N TRP A 184 15.15 15.09 22.43
CA TRP A 184 14.37 13.85 22.40
C TRP A 184 13.46 13.73 23.63
N GLU A 185 12.19 13.45 23.40
CA GLU A 185 11.21 13.13 24.44
C GLU A 185 10.76 11.67 24.28
N GLU A 186 10.66 10.93 25.39
CA GLU A 186 10.24 9.52 25.35
C GLU A 186 8.79 9.35 24.85
N SER A 187 7.96 10.37 25.04
CA SER A 187 6.61 10.49 24.48
C SER A 187 6.59 10.37 22.94
N PHE A 188 7.70 10.64 22.25
CA PHE A 188 7.77 10.55 20.80
C PHE A 188 7.64 9.12 20.26
N LYS A 189 7.86 8.10 21.11
CA LYS A 189 7.71 6.69 20.71
C LYS A 189 6.24 6.26 20.60
N THR A 190 5.34 6.93 21.33
CA THR A 190 3.92 6.57 21.45
C THR A 190 3.00 7.55 20.72
N ILE A 191 3.55 8.41 19.84
CA ILE A 191 2.76 9.33 19.03
C ILE A 191 1.83 8.56 18.09
N ILE A 192 0.55 8.89 18.15
CA ILE A 192 -0.47 8.41 17.24
C ILE A 192 -1.07 9.62 16.51
N PHE A 193 -1.11 9.57 15.19
CA PHE A 193 -1.95 10.45 14.38
C PHE A 193 -3.08 9.62 13.78
N CYS A 194 -4.30 10.11 13.89
CA CYS A 194 -5.50 9.38 13.49
C CYS A 194 -6.62 10.34 13.08
N ASP A 195 -7.67 9.78 12.49
CA ASP A 195 -8.84 10.49 11.98
C ASP A 195 -10.18 10.01 12.55
N PHE A 196 -10.16 8.98 13.40
CA PHE A 196 -11.37 8.36 13.93
C PHE A 196 -11.85 8.93 15.27
N ILE A 197 -11.15 9.92 15.86
CA ILE A 197 -11.49 10.47 17.18
C ILE A 197 -12.71 11.41 17.11
N ASP A 198 -12.71 12.36 16.18
CA ASP A 198 -13.82 13.30 15.96
C ASP A 198 -14.47 13.00 14.61
N LYS A 199 -14.91 11.75 14.41
CA LYS A 199 -15.52 11.35 13.15
C LYS A 199 -16.86 12.08 12.99
N PRO A 200 -17.01 12.97 12.00
CA PRO A 200 -18.19 13.80 11.90
C PRO A 200 -19.37 12.99 11.35
N MET A 201 -20.55 13.15 11.95
CA MET A 201 -21.78 12.40 11.57
C MET A 201 -22.45 12.91 10.29
N ASP A 202 -22.02 14.04 9.76
CA ASP A 202 -22.59 14.71 8.58
C ASP A 202 -22.00 14.22 7.25
N GLY A 203 -21.09 13.24 7.29
CA GLY A 203 -20.40 12.72 6.10
C GLY A 203 -19.27 13.62 5.59
N SER A 204 -18.89 14.66 6.34
CA SER A 204 -17.69 15.45 6.02
C SER A 204 -16.40 14.62 6.22
N PRO A 205 -15.29 14.97 5.54
CA PRO A 205 -14.08 14.16 5.61
C PRO A 205 -13.46 14.21 7.01
N SER A 206 -13.18 13.02 7.55
CA SER A 206 -12.49 12.87 8.83
C SER A 206 -11.13 13.58 8.85
N ILE A 207 -10.83 14.17 10.00
CA ILE A 207 -9.69 15.06 10.21
C ILE A 207 -8.51 14.26 10.74
N TYR A 208 -7.39 14.24 10.01
CA TYR A 208 -6.16 13.60 10.47
C TYR A 208 -5.35 14.53 11.40
N ARG A 209 -5.20 14.16 12.68
CA ARG A 209 -4.49 14.96 13.70
C ARG A 209 -3.88 14.09 14.81
N GLU A 210 -3.09 14.71 15.70
CA GLU A 210 -2.53 14.03 16.88
C GLU A 210 -3.66 13.50 17.76
N ALA A 211 -3.56 12.23 18.15
CA ALA A 211 -4.53 11.57 19.00
C ALA A 211 -4.47 12.11 20.44
N PRO A 212 -5.60 12.12 21.17
CA PRO A 212 -5.59 12.35 22.61
C PRO A 212 -4.84 11.22 23.35
N PRO A 213 -4.65 11.33 24.68
CA PRO A 213 -4.03 10.27 25.47
C PRO A 213 -4.65 8.90 25.20
N MET A 214 -3.83 7.85 25.28
CA MET A 214 -4.19 6.46 24.93
C MET A 214 -5.52 5.98 25.54
N ALA A 215 -5.80 6.36 26.78
CA ALA A 215 -7.06 6.02 27.45
C ALA A 215 -8.30 6.50 26.68
N LYS A 216 -8.26 7.72 26.13
CA LYS A 216 -9.38 8.25 25.35
C LYS A 216 -9.50 7.57 24.00
N VAL A 217 -8.37 7.19 23.40
CA VAL A 217 -8.34 6.42 22.15
C VAL A 217 -8.97 5.03 22.37
N GLN A 218 -8.68 4.39 23.50
CA GLN A 218 -9.28 3.11 23.89
C GLN A 218 -10.80 3.21 24.05
N GLU A 219 -11.30 4.25 24.74
CA GLU A 219 -12.75 4.48 24.88
C GLU A 219 -13.43 4.56 23.51
N VAL A 220 -12.89 5.37 22.60
CA VAL A 220 -13.43 5.52 21.25
C VAL A 220 -13.40 4.20 20.47
N MET A 221 -12.34 3.40 20.60
CA MET A 221 -12.27 2.08 19.94
C MET A 221 -13.31 1.09 20.50
N VAL A 222 -13.60 1.14 21.79
CA VAL A 222 -14.66 0.34 22.41
C VAL A 222 -16.04 0.77 21.91
N GLU A 223 -16.29 2.07 21.75
CA GLU A 223 -17.54 2.58 21.15
C GLU A 223 -17.73 2.07 19.72
N PHE A 224 -16.68 2.11 18.89
CA PHE A 224 -16.71 1.51 17.54
C PHE A 224 -16.95 0.00 17.58
N MET A 225 -16.40 -0.71 18.56
CA MET A 225 -16.65 -2.14 18.74
C MET A 225 -18.11 -2.45 19.03
N MET A 226 -18.71 -1.69 19.95
CA MET A 226 -20.12 -1.83 20.26
C MET A 226 -20.98 -1.56 19.02
N GLY A 227 -20.67 -0.50 18.26
CA GLY A 227 -21.36 -0.19 17.00
C GLY A 227 -21.26 -1.32 15.97
N TYR A 228 -20.06 -1.88 15.78
CA TYR A 228 -19.84 -3.01 14.87
C TYR A 228 -20.63 -4.27 15.29
N ASN A 229 -20.66 -4.57 16.58
CA ASN A 229 -21.42 -5.70 17.11
C ASN A 229 -22.93 -5.56 16.87
N VAL A 230 -23.47 -4.35 17.05
CA VAL A 230 -24.88 -4.06 16.75
C VAL A 230 -25.17 -4.18 15.26
N GLU A 231 -24.35 -3.57 14.39
CA GLU A 231 -24.60 -3.53 12.95
C GLU A 231 -24.55 -4.92 12.29
N PHE A 232 -23.57 -5.74 12.70
CA PHE A 232 -23.36 -7.07 12.10
C PHE A 232 -23.97 -8.22 12.90
N ASN A 233 -24.70 -7.92 13.98
CA ASN A 233 -25.26 -8.89 14.92
C ASN A 233 -24.22 -9.93 15.37
N LYS A 234 -23.08 -9.42 15.85
CA LYS A 234 -21.93 -10.21 16.34
C LYS A 234 -21.68 -9.94 17.81
N GLU A 235 -20.96 -10.85 18.44
CA GLU A 235 -20.51 -10.75 19.84
C GLU A 235 -18.98 -10.77 19.87
N ASP A 236 -18.32 -9.89 19.10
CA ASP A 236 -16.86 -9.75 19.16
C ASP A 236 -16.48 -9.01 20.46
N ASP A 237 -15.80 -9.69 21.38
CA ASP A 237 -15.30 -9.11 22.64
C ASP A 237 -13.78 -8.89 22.55
N LEU A 238 -13.38 -7.81 21.86
CA LEU A 238 -11.98 -7.45 21.70
C LEU A 238 -11.50 -6.57 22.86
N VAL A 239 -10.42 -6.99 23.51
CA VAL A 239 -9.76 -6.19 24.55
C VAL A 239 -8.67 -5.32 23.91
N PHE A 240 -8.82 -3.99 24.03
CA PHE A 240 -7.88 -3.02 23.47
C PHE A 240 -6.74 -2.67 24.43
N PHE A 241 -5.77 -3.57 24.58
CA PHE A 241 -4.49 -3.24 25.23
C PHE A 241 -3.61 -2.35 24.33
N GLU A 242 -2.52 -1.81 24.87
CA GLU A 242 -1.68 -0.79 24.21
C GLU A 242 -1.25 -1.18 22.77
N ASP A 243 -0.72 -2.39 22.58
CA ASP A 243 -0.33 -2.86 21.25
C ASP A 243 -1.53 -3.00 20.30
N ALA A 244 -2.70 -3.43 20.79
CA ALA A 244 -3.90 -3.54 19.98
C ALA A 244 -4.35 -2.15 19.46
N VAL A 245 -4.28 -1.13 20.31
CA VAL A 245 -4.57 0.27 19.93
C VAL A 245 -3.57 0.76 18.89
N LEU A 246 -2.29 0.48 19.08
CA LEU A 246 -1.24 0.85 18.12
C LEU A 246 -1.43 0.14 16.78
N HIS A 247 -1.73 -1.15 16.77
CA HIS A 247 -1.96 -1.93 15.56
C HIS A 247 -3.21 -1.46 14.82
N LEU A 248 -4.30 -1.18 15.54
CA LEU A 248 -5.52 -0.66 14.93
C LEU A 248 -5.30 0.74 14.34
N SER A 249 -4.57 1.61 15.05
CA SER A 249 -4.22 2.95 14.56
C SER A 249 -3.33 2.90 13.30
N ARG A 250 -2.42 1.92 13.21
CA ARG A 250 -1.62 1.68 12.01
C ARG A 250 -2.50 1.27 10.83
N LEU A 251 -3.44 0.36 11.07
CA LEU A 251 -4.38 -0.13 10.05
C LEU A 251 -5.27 0.99 9.52
N THR A 252 -5.90 1.77 10.39
CA THR A 252 -6.74 2.91 9.97
C THR A 252 -5.93 3.94 9.17
N ARG A 253 -4.69 4.23 9.57
CA ARG A 253 -3.78 5.08 8.79
C ARG A 253 -3.47 4.50 7.41
N VAL A 254 -3.30 3.19 7.26
CA VAL A 254 -3.08 2.56 5.95
C VAL A 254 -4.34 2.63 5.08
N LEU A 255 -5.51 2.34 5.64
CA LEU A 255 -6.79 2.38 4.93
C LEU A 255 -7.21 3.79 4.51
N ARG A 256 -6.78 4.83 5.25
CA ARG A 256 -6.98 6.23 4.85
C ARG A 256 -6.19 6.60 3.59
N GLN A 257 -5.03 6.00 3.37
CA GLN A 257 -4.17 6.38 2.26
C GLN A 257 -4.64 5.76 0.95
N PRO A 258 -4.74 6.53 -0.15
CA PRO A 258 -5.00 5.95 -1.45
C PRO A 258 -3.89 4.96 -1.80
N ARG A 259 -4.28 3.79 -2.35
CA ARG A 259 -3.38 2.67 -2.65
C ARG A 259 -2.68 2.10 -1.42
N GLY A 260 -3.27 2.26 -0.23
CA GLY A 260 -2.76 1.74 1.02
C GLY A 260 -3.06 0.25 1.17
N ASN A 261 -2.06 -0.60 0.94
CA ASN A 261 -2.13 -2.05 1.18
C ASN A 261 -1.34 -2.42 2.44
N ALA A 262 -1.75 -3.48 3.12
CA ALA A 262 -1.09 -3.93 4.35
C ALA A 262 -0.74 -5.43 4.32
N LEU A 263 0.48 -5.75 4.77
CA LEU A 263 0.90 -7.11 5.08
C LEU A 263 1.03 -7.26 6.61
N LEU A 264 0.15 -8.05 7.21
CA LEU A 264 0.08 -8.30 8.63
C LEU A 264 0.82 -9.57 9.01
N VAL A 265 2.02 -9.40 9.53
CA VAL A 265 2.88 -10.50 9.96
C VAL A 265 2.69 -10.73 11.46
N GLY A 266 2.34 -11.95 11.84
CA GLY A 266 2.19 -12.32 13.25
C GLY A 266 1.83 -13.78 13.42
N VAL A 267 1.95 -14.30 14.64
CA VAL A 267 1.55 -15.69 14.95
C VAL A 267 0.02 -15.84 14.90
N GLY A 268 -0.46 -17.07 14.73
CA GLY A 268 -1.90 -17.37 14.80
C GLY A 268 -2.48 -16.98 16.16
N GLY A 269 -3.74 -16.53 16.19
CA GLY A 269 -4.42 -16.13 17.44
C GLY A 269 -4.16 -14.69 17.90
N SER A 270 -3.30 -13.92 17.22
CA SER A 270 -2.98 -12.51 17.53
C SER A 270 -4.10 -11.49 17.22
N GLY A 271 -5.32 -11.92 16.89
CA GLY A 271 -6.44 -11.02 16.62
C GLY A 271 -6.38 -10.22 15.29
N ARG A 272 -5.39 -10.47 14.43
CA ARG A 272 -5.17 -9.71 13.17
C ARG A 272 -6.41 -9.55 12.30
N GLN A 273 -7.18 -10.62 12.08
CA GLN A 273 -8.40 -10.54 11.26
C GLN A 273 -9.45 -9.62 11.89
N SER A 274 -9.66 -9.74 13.21
CA SER A 274 -10.63 -8.94 13.93
C SER A 274 -10.24 -7.47 13.92
N LEU A 275 -8.95 -7.15 14.07
CA LEU A 275 -8.46 -5.78 13.96
C LEU A 275 -8.64 -5.20 12.55
N VAL A 276 -8.49 -5.99 11.47
CA VAL A 276 -8.75 -5.49 10.11
C VAL A 276 -10.22 -5.21 9.88
N ARG A 277 -11.11 -6.11 10.33
CA ARG A 277 -12.56 -5.88 10.23
C ARG A 277 -12.97 -4.63 11.00
N MET A 278 -12.40 -4.43 12.19
CA MET A 278 -12.61 -3.21 12.97
C MET A 278 -12.07 -1.97 12.25
N ALA A 279 -10.85 -2.02 11.71
CA ALA A 279 -10.27 -0.89 10.99
C ALA A 279 -11.10 -0.49 9.76
N ALA A 280 -11.60 -1.48 9.02
CA ALA A 280 -12.47 -1.26 7.87
C ALA A 280 -13.80 -0.61 8.31
N PHE A 281 -14.40 -1.09 9.40
CA PHE A 281 -15.59 -0.49 9.99
C PHE A 281 -15.37 0.95 10.43
N MET A 282 -14.29 1.23 11.16
CA MET A 282 -13.91 2.59 11.58
C MET A 282 -13.68 3.54 10.39
N ALA A 283 -13.31 3.01 9.22
CA ALA A 283 -13.11 3.76 8.00
C ALA A 283 -14.35 3.83 7.07
N ASP A 284 -15.51 3.31 7.50
CA ASP A 284 -16.73 3.12 6.66
C ASP A 284 -16.48 2.35 5.37
N GLN A 285 -15.54 1.41 5.40
CA GLN A 285 -15.17 0.59 4.25
C GLN A 285 -15.75 -0.82 4.38
N LYS A 286 -16.28 -1.35 3.28
CA LYS A 286 -16.75 -2.74 3.23
C LYS A 286 -15.56 -3.69 3.35
N CYS A 287 -15.57 -4.56 4.36
CA CYS A 287 -14.57 -5.63 4.48
C CYS A 287 -15.06 -6.89 3.77
N PHE A 288 -14.41 -7.23 2.66
CA PHE A 288 -14.65 -8.47 1.92
C PHE A 288 -13.59 -9.50 2.30
N GLN A 289 -14.00 -10.57 2.98
CA GLN A 289 -13.14 -11.69 3.36
C GLN A 289 -13.59 -12.95 2.63
N ILE A 290 -12.65 -13.66 2.01
CA ILE A 290 -12.95 -14.92 1.30
C ILE A 290 -13.35 -16.02 2.29
N ALA A 291 -14.33 -16.85 1.90
CA ALA A 291 -14.80 -17.99 2.67
C ALA A 291 -14.41 -19.30 1.97
N VAL A 292 -13.32 -19.91 2.41
CA VAL A 292 -12.79 -21.14 1.81
C VAL A 292 -13.58 -22.34 2.32
N THR A 293 -14.39 -22.93 1.44
CA THR A 293 -15.15 -24.17 1.69
C THR A 293 -14.44 -25.38 1.07
N ARG A 294 -14.92 -26.61 1.37
CA ARG A 294 -14.41 -27.83 0.71
C ARG A 294 -14.69 -27.75 -0.79
N GLY A 295 -13.64 -27.72 -1.60
CA GLY A 295 -13.74 -27.59 -3.06
C GLY A 295 -13.40 -26.20 -3.59
N TYR A 296 -13.16 -25.21 -2.71
CA TYR A 296 -12.75 -23.87 -3.12
C TYR A 296 -11.44 -23.91 -3.91
N GLY A 297 -11.50 -23.52 -5.18
CA GLY A 297 -10.42 -23.56 -6.13
C GLY A 297 -10.15 -22.20 -6.78
N MET A 298 -9.55 -22.26 -7.96
CA MET A 298 -9.19 -21.04 -8.71
C MET A 298 -10.40 -20.30 -9.28
N VAL A 299 -11.48 -21.03 -9.58
CA VAL A 299 -12.66 -20.44 -10.22
C VAL A 299 -13.40 -19.57 -9.20
N GLU A 300 -13.66 -20.14 -8.02
CA GLU A 300 -14.34 -19.46 -6.92
C GLU A 300 -13.54 -18.26 -6.43
N PHE A 301 -12.22 -18.41 -6.29
CA PHE A 301 -11.32 -17.31 -5.93
C PHE A 301 -11.35 -16.16 -6.94
N ARG A 302 -11.31 -16.49 -8.24
CA ARG A 302 -11.37 -15.48 -9.29
C ARG A 302 -12.72 -14.78 -9.31
N ASP A 303 -13.82 -15.49 -9.09
CA ASP A 303 -15.13 -14.86 -9.00
C ASP A 303 -15.26 -13.93 -7.79
N ASP A 304 -14.71 -14.31 -6.64
CA ASP A 304 -14.67 -13.46 -5.44
C ASP A 304 -13.80 -12.21 -5.67
N LEU A 305 -12.62 -12.38 -6.27
CA LEU A 305 -11.72 -11.27 -6.61
C LEU A 305 -12.36 -10.34 -7.65
N LYS A 306 -13.05 -10.90 -8.65
CA LYS A 306 -13.78 -10.15 -9.68
C LYS A 306 -14.89 -9.30 -9.07
N LYS A 307 -15.66 -9.86 -8.13
CA LYS A 307 -16.67 -9.09 -7.37
C LYS A 307 -16.04 -7.94 -6.63
N ALA A 308 -14.92 -8.16 -5.92
CA ALA A 308 -14.22 -7.09 -5.22
C ALA A 308 -13.72 -5.98 -6.16
N LEU A 309 -13.16 -6.34 -7.32
CA LEU A 309 -12.71 -5.35 -8.32
C LEU A 309 -13.88 -4.55 -8.90
N LEU A 310 -15.01 -5.21 -9.20
CA LEU A 310 -16.20 -4.55 -9.73
C LEU A 310 -16.85 -3.64 -8.69
N ASP A 311 -16.98 -4.07 -7.43
CA ASP A 311 -17.51 -3.25 -6.34
C ASP A 311 -16.62 -2.00 -6.13
N ALA A 312 -15.29 -2.17 -6.09
CA ALA A 312 -14.35 -1.06 -5.89
C ALA A 312 -14.34 -0.06 -7.07
N GLY A 313 -14.40 -0.56 -8.31
CA GLY A 313 -14.27 0.26 -9.52
C GLY A 313 -15.58 0.88 -10.00
N CYS A 314 -16.67 0.11 -10.05
CA CYS A 314 -17.96 0.58 -10.54
C CYS A 314 -18.67 1.45 -9.51
N ASP A 315 -18.75 1.01 -8.25
CA ASP A 315 -19.57 1.68 -7.23
C ASP A 315 -18.84 2.87 -6.56
N ASP A 316 -17.54 3.05 -6.84
CA ASP A 316 -16.66 4.07 -6.22
C ASP A 316 -16.54 4.01 -4.70
N LYS A 317 -16.73 2.83 -4.12
CA LYS A 317 -16.72 2.70 -2.66
C LYS A 317 -15.39 2.10 -2.22
N PRO A 318 -14.65 2.77 -1.31
CA PRO A 318 -13.47 2.19 -0.69
C PRO A 318 -13.82 0.88 0.02
N MET A 319 -13.00 -0.15 -0.20
CA MET A 319 -13.24 -1.47 0.36
C MET A 319 -11.92 -2.18 0.69
N VAL A 320 -12.00 -3.09 1.65
CA VAL A 320 -10.88 -3.90 2.12
C VAL A 320 -11.05 -5.33 1.67
N PHE A 321 -10.11 -5.85 0.89
CA PHE A 321 -10.01 -7.28 0.59
C PHE A 321 -9.07 -7.95 1.60
N LEU A 322 -9.63 -8.76 2.49
CA LEU A 322 -8.90 -9.46 3.56
C LEU A 322 -8.69 -10.94 3.20
N MET A 323 -7.43 -11.38 3.23
CA MET A 323 -7.08 -12.77 2.98
C MET A 323 -5.99 -13.26 3.95
N ASN A 324 -6.18 -14.47 4.47
CA ASN A 324 -5.28 -15.12 5.40
C ASN A 324 -4.42 -16.20 4.73
N ASP A 325 -3.26 -16.48 5.32
CA ASP A 325 -2.37 -17.57 4.93
C ASP A 325 -3.04 -18.96 4.91
N THR A 326 -3.93 -19.25 5.86
CA THR A 326 -4.70 -20.51 5.90
C THR A 326 -5.73 -20.64 4.78
N GLN A 327 -6.12 -19.52 4.16
CA GLN A 327 -7.07 -19.48 3.05
C GLN A 327 -6.37 -19.66 1.69
N ILE A 328 -5.04 -19.71 1.67
CA ILE A 328 -4.24 -19.87 0.45
C ILE A 328 -4.18 -21.36 0.09
N ALA A 329 -5.20 -21.85 -0.59
CA ALA A 329 -5.27 -23.24 -1.06
C ALA A 329 -4.27 -23.53 -2.19
N LYS A 330 -3.98 -22.54 -3.04
CA LYS A 330 -3.05 -22.64 -4.18
C LYS A 330 -2.19 -21.39 -4.26
N GLU A 331 -0.90 -21.56 -4.56
CA GLU A 331 0.04 -20.43 -4.71
C GLU A 331 -0.34 -19.48 -5.86
N GLN A 332 -1.10 -19.97 -6.85
CA GLN A 332 -1.64 -19.15 -7.94
C GLN A 332 -2.59 -18.04 -7.45
N PHE A 333 -3.19 -18.15 -6.25
CA PHE A 333 -3.97 -17.05 -5.69
C PHE A 333 -3.08 -15.82 -5.46
N LEU A 334 -1.84 -16.04 -4.98
CA LEU A 334 -0.89 -14.95 -4.76
C LEU A 334 -0.37 -14.35 -6.06
N GLU A 335 -0.36 -15.11 -7.15
CA GLU A 335 -0.06 -14.58 -8.49
C GLU A 335 -1.11 -13.56 -8.93
N ASP A 336 -2.40 -13.91 -8.79
CA ASP A 336 -3.51 -13.00 -9.10
C ASP A 336 -3.51 -11.77 -8.17
N ILE A 337 -3.25 -11.94 -6.86
CA ILE A 337 -3.10 -10.80 -5.93
C ILE A 337 -1.91 -9.91 -6.29
N ASN A 338 -0.76 -10.50 -6.66
CA ASN A 338 0.41 -9.75 -7.10
C ASN A 338 0.12 -8.91 -8.36
N ASN A 339 -0.75 -9.39 -9.25
CA ASN A 339 -1.22 -8.60 -10.40
C ASN A 339 -2.10 -7.43 -9.94
N VAL A 340 -3.05 -7.65 -9.03
CA VAL A 340 -3.87 -6.57 -8.44
C VAL A 340 -3.00 -5.48 -7.80
N LEU A 341 -1.97 -5.86 -7.03
CA LEU A 341 -1.07 -4.90 -6.38
C LEU A 341 -0.21 -4.10 -7.36
N ASN A 342 0.18 -4.69 -8.49
CA ASN A 342 1.03 -4.04 -9.50
C ASN A 342 0.24 -3.18 -10.49
N THR A 343 -0.69 -3.82 -11.20
CA THR A 343 -1.40 -3.23 -12.34
C THR A 343 -2.80 -2.77 -11.95
N GLY A 344 -3.39 -3.34 -10.90
CA GLY A 344 -4.80 -3.13 -10.56
C GLY A 344 -5.76 -4.00 -11.37
N GLU A 345 -5.25 -4.95 -12.15
CA GLU A 345 -6.04 -5.83 -13.00
C GLU A 345 -5.46 -7.25 -13.02
N VAL A 346 -6.32 -8.24 -13.21
CA VAL A 346 -5.92 -9.64 -13.40
C VAL A 346 -6.24 -10.05 -14.84
N PRO A 347 -5.28 -10.57 -15.60
CA PRO A 347 -5.50 -10.97 -16.99
C PRO A 347 -6.61 -12.03 -17.13
N ASN A 348 -7.50 -11.82 -18.12
CA ASN A 348 -8.63 -12.72 -18.43
C ASN A 348 -9.65 -12.89 -17.29
N LEU A 349 -9.70 -11.98 -16.31
CA LEU A 349 -10.65 -12.04 -15.21
C LEU A 349 -12.01 -11.40 -15.57
N ILE A 350 -11.96 -10.23 -16.21
CA ILE A 350 -13.14 -9.48 -16.65
C ILE A 350 -13.67 -10.08 -17.95
N GLN A 351 -14.92 -10.56 -17.94
CA GLN A 351 -15.57 -11.15 -19.12
C GLN A 351 -16.38 -10.09 -19.88
N ASN A 352 -16.89 -10.44 -21.08
CA ASN A 352 -17.63 -9.50 -21.91
C ASN A 352 -18.87 -8.92 -21.22
N GLU A 353 -19.56 -9.70 -20.37
CA GLU A 353 -20.72 -9.23 -19.60
C GLU A 353 -20.31 -8.18 -18.55
N ASP A 354 -19.20 -8.42 -17.85
CA ASP A 354 -18.64 -7.47 -16.88
C ASP A 354 -18.18 -6.17 -17.57
N MET A 355 -17.66 -6.29 -18.79
CA MET A 355 -17.25 -5.13 -19.60
C MET A 355 -18.42 -4.20 -19.89
N GLU A 356 -19.61 -4.70 -20.20
CA GLU A 356 -20.78 -3.86 -20.44
C GLU A 356 -21.20 -3.12 -19.17
N ARG A 357 -21.12 -3.77 -18.00
CA ARG A 357 -21.33 -3.12 -16.70
C ARG A 357 -20.30 -2.03 -16.42
N ILE A 358 -19.02 -2.28 -16.69
CA ILE A 358 -17.96 -1.28 -16.51
C ILE A 358 -18.19 -0.10 -17.45
N MET A 359 -18.49 -0.35 -18.72
CA MET A 359 -18.71 0.70 -19.72
C MET A 359 -19.91 1.58 -19.36
N SER A 360 -21.01 1.00 -18.90
CA SER A 360 -22.20 1.78 -18.52
C SER A 360 -21.99 2.63 -17.26
N THR A 361 -21.34 2.10 -16.23
CA THR A 361 -21.15 2.79 -14.94
C THR A 361 -19.98 3.77 -14.96
N VAL A 362 -18.82 3.35 -15.48
CA VAL A 362 -17.60 4.17 -15.47
C VAL A 362 -17.64 5.24 -16.55
N SER A 363 -18.34 5.03 -17.68
CA SER A 363 -18.45 6.10 -18.70
C SER A 363 -19.12 7.35 -18.15
N LEU A 364 -20.13 7.22 -17.27
CA LEU A 364 -20.77 8.37 -16.62
C LEU A 364 -19.77 9.19 -15.80
N LYS A 365 -18.85 8.52 -15.09
CA LYS A 365 -17.78 9.18 -14.31
C LYS A 365 -16.73 9.82 -15.21
N VAL A 366 -16.33 9.14 -16.28
CA VAL A 366 -15.37 9.66 -17.29
C VAL A 366 -15.93 10.91 -17.96
N LYS A 367 -17.22 10.89 -18.31
CA LYS A 367 -17.94 12.03 -18.89
C LYS A 367 -18.02 13.21 -17.94
N ALA A 368 -18.29 12.95 -16.65
CA ALA A 368 -18.28 13.99 -15.61
C ALA A 368 -16.89 14.65 -15.46
N LEU A 369 -15.81 13.91 -15.73
CA LEU A 369 -14.43 14.40 -15.75
C LEU A 369 -14.04 15.10 -17.07
N GLY A 370 -14.94 15.20 -18.05
CA GLY A 370 -14.69 15.82 -19.35
C GLY A 370 -13.71 15.05 -20.25
N LYS A 371 -13.48 13.76 -19.98
CA LYS A 371 -12.59 12.91 -20.78
C LYS A 371 -13.35 12.27 -21.95
N GLN A 372 -12.63 11.89 -23.01
CA GLN A 372 -13.22 11.20 -24.16
C GLN A 372 -13.69 9.79 -23.77
N GLU A 373 -14.90 9.43 -24.21
CA GLU A 373 -15.55 8.13 -23.92
C GLU A 373 -15.05 7.02 -24.87
N THR A 374 -13.74 6.79 -24.93
CA THR A 374 -13.18 5.62 -25.63
C THR A 374 -13.07 4.44 -24.68
N ARG A 375 -13.19 3.21 -25.23
CA ARG A 375 -13.10 1.97 -24.44
C ARG A 375 -11.82 1.91 -23.61
N ASP A 376 -10.69 2.30 -24.18
CA ASP A 376 -9.40 2.25 -23.49
C ASP A 376 -9.30 3.26 -22.35
N VAL A 377 -9.89 4.45 -22.52
CA VAL A 377 -9.93 5.49 -21.47
C VAL A 377 -10.83 5.04 -20.31
N ILE A 378 -11.99 4.46 -20.62
CA ILE A 378 -12.92 3.96 -19.61
C ILE A 378 -12.27 2.83 -18.80
N LEU A 379 -11.61 1.88 -19.46
CA LEU A 379 -10.89 0.80 -18.78
C LEU A 379 -9.72 1.30 -17.94
N SER A 380 -8.93 2.22 -18.48
CA SER A 380 -7.83 2.84 -17.74
C SER A 380 -8.34 3.59 -16.51
N HIS A 381 -9.51 4.22 -16.61
CA HIS A 381 -10.14 4.90 -15.47
C HIS A 381 -10.73 3.90 -14.46
N PHE A 382 -11.33 2.80 -14.91
CA PHE A 382 -11.76 1.72 -14.04
C PHE A 382 -10.59 1.17 -13.20
N VAL A 383 -9.46 0.85 -13.85
CA VAL A 383 -8.25 0.37 -13.16
C VAL A 383 -7.72 1.43 -12.19
N TYR A 384 -7.80 2.71 -12.53
CA TYR A 384 -7.46 3.80 -11.61
C TYR A 384 -8.36 3.76 -10.37
N LEU A 385 -9.68 3.72 -10.53
CA LEU A 385 -10.64 3.67 -9.41
C LEU A 385 -10.43 2.45 -8.52
N VAL A 386 -10.22 1.27 -9.13
CA VAL A 386 -9.88 0.04 -8.40
C VAL A 386 -8.65 0.25 -7.52
N ARG A 387 -7.57 0.85 -8.04
CA ARG A 387 -6.34 1.06 -7.26
C ARG A 387 -6.51 2.09 -6.15
N GLU A 388 -7.35 3.09 -6.34
CA GLU A 388 -7.63 4.09 -5.31
C GLU A 388 -8.50 3.50 -4.18
N ASN A 389 -9.50 2.68 -4.53
CA ASN A 389 -10.54 2.22 -3.59
C ASN A 389 -10.30 0.83 -3.00
N LEU A 390 -9.56 -0.06 -3.67
CA LEU A 390 -9.33 -1.42 -3.21
C LEU A 390 -8.06 -1.50 -2.34
N HIS A 391 -8.25 -1.69 -1.04
CA HIS A 391 -7.19 -1.98 -0.10
C HIS A 391 -7.03 -3.48 0.07
N THR A 392 -5.89 -4.02 -0.33
CA THR A 392 -5.57 -5.45 -0.13
C THR A 392 -4.82 -5.62 1.19
N VAL A 393 -5.38 -6.45 2.08
CA VAL A 393 -4.78 -6.77 3.38
C VAL A 393 -4.53 -8.27 3.48
N LEU A 394 -3.27 -8.63 3.64
CA LEU A 394 -2.83 -10.02 3.74
C LEU A 394 -2.32 -10.32 5.14
N ALA A 395 -2.87 -11.34 5.79
CA ALA A 395 -2.39 -11.79 7.09
C ALA A 395 -1.59 -13.10 6.94
N MET A 396 -0.28 -13.05 7.23
CA MET A 396 0.62 -14.19 7.08
C MET A 396 1.36 -14.52 8.37
N SER A 397 1.52 -15.80 8.67
CA SER A 397 2.40 -16.26 9.73
C SER A 397 3.87 -16.19 9.29
N PRO A 398 4.78 -15.62 10.10
CA PRO A 398 6.22 -15.68 9.84
C PRO A 398 6.83 -17.06 10.15
N ILE A 399 6.04 -17.98 10.72
CA ILE A 399 6.51 -19.32 11.09
C ILE A 399 6.72 -20.16 9.83
N GLY A 400 7.93 -20.70 9.67
CA GLY A 400 8.32 -21.56 8.56
C GLY A 400 8.86 -20.80 7.34
N ASP A 401 9.32 -21.55 6.33
CA ASP A 401 9.99 -20.98 5.16
C ASP A 401 9.02 -20.50 4.06
N MET A 402 7.74 -20.86 4.15
CA MET A 402 6.72 -20.48 3.16
C MET A 402 6.58 -18.97 3.04
N PHE A 403 6.58 -18.24 4.16
CA PHE A 403 6.50 -16.78 4.16
C PHE A 403 7.62 -16.15 3.34
N ARG A 404 8.87 -16.56 3.60
CA ARG A 404 10.06 -16.06 2.88
C ARG A 404 10.02 -16.42 1.40
N THR A 405 9.59 -17.65 1.09
CA THR A 405 9.48 -18.12 -0.29
C THR A 405 8.46 -17.30 -1.07
N ARG A 406 7.29 -17.02 -0.47
CA ARG A 406 6.24 -16.19 -1.08
C ARG A 406 6.71 -14.76 -1.35
N LEU A 407 7.37 -14.11 -0.39
CA LEU A 407 7.92 -12.76 -0.59
C LEU A 407 8.98 -12.70 -1.71
N ARG A 408 9.74 -13.78 -1.92
CA ARG A 408 10.71 -13.86 -3.03
C ARG A 408 10.03 -14.09 -4.38
N MET A 409 9.00 -14.95 -4.42
CA MET A 409 8.26 -15.26 -5.65
C MET A 409 7.38 -14.10 -6.11
N PHE A 410 6.83 -13.35 -5.17
CA PHE A 410 5.86 -12.27 -5.43
C PHE A 410 6.36 -10.95 -4.81
N PRO A 411 7.23 -10.19 -5.50
CA PRO A 411 7.89 -8.99 -4.96
C PRO A 411 6.97 -7.81 -4.65
N SER A 412 5.67 -7.92 -4.94
CA SER A 412 4.69 -6.84 -4.75
C SER A 412 3.88 -7.02 -3.47
N LEU A 413 3.96 -8.21 -2.85
CA LEU A 413 3.57 -8.46 -1.46
C LEU A 413 4.50 -7.69 -0.52
#